data_AF-A0A9X0CR61-F1
#
_entry.id   AF-A0A9X0CR61-F1
#
_cell.length_a   1.000
_cell.length_b   1.000
_cell.length_c   1.000
_cell.angle_alpha   90.00
_cell.angle_beta   90.00
_cell.angle_gamma   90.00
#
_symmetry.space_group_name_H-M   'P 1'
#
loop_
_entity.id
_entity.type
_entity.pdbx_description
1 polymer ?
#
loop_
_entity_poly.entity_id
_entity_poly.type
_entity_poly.pdbx_seq_one_letter_code
_entity_poly.pdbx_strand_id
1 'polypeptide(L)'
;MADDSLLLFFWTGLAVLFGIFVLWKYLRPRNANHQIISTGQASENVKKARVKYFTSNAEVATDYAEHVAAASTDSDTKLENVFEEETSIEEKNSETGAARLDTEALEPSVQYTKLIEGPSKMNKNGASQVENSSYDAETDTPVTRPLKTLEEVLSWRQGFDFFNVATVPLIEQCRKMEKRPRTLVCHDMKGGYIEDRFVQGYRSCDCYVIYHWQLIDIFVYFSHHFVTIPPPCWTNAAHTHGVPVLGTLITESDDGVTKCSKFLEDTTSWETLVNQLVDIAEYYGFDGWLLNIENPIQPVQANNLEEFVKHLTSEMHQRIPNSLVIWYDSVTYKGDLAWQDELNANNRIFFDACDGIFLNYNWSEAHLMRSVGAAGRDRQTDVYVGVDVFGRGCFGGGGYNSKVAFKAIREESYQRHCLLQGGSWRLKELQILLQPRQKAPFVTSTCRGYGKTASIDGKVVLSEPWTNLSAQQYQPTFNNTFFNLGTKGGLIITAVEYTMDEAYNGGGCQLITGRVNSSQEMSKGVVR
;
A
#
# COMPACT_ATOMS: atom_id res chain seq x y z
N MET A 1 61.02 -37.72 2.46
CA MET A 1 60.20 -37.58 3.68
C MET A 1 60.40 -36.26 4.43
N ALA A 2 61.41 -35.42 4.13
CA ALA A 2 61.57 -34.12 4.79
C ALA A 2 60.86 -32.95 4.06
N ASP A 3 60.64 -33.03 2.74
CA ASP A 3 60.04 -31.93 1.95
C ASP A 3 58.50 -31.84 2.07
N ASP A 4 57.80 -32.98 2.18
CA ASP A 4 56.33 -32.97 2.25
C ASP A 4 55.79 -32.42 3.57
N SER A 5 56.55 -32.58 4.66
CA SER A 5 56.19 -32.03 5.97
C SER A 5 56.27 -30.50 5.97
N LEU A 6 57.28 -29.92 5.31
CA LEU A 6 57.45 -28.47 5.19
C LEU A 6 56.33 -27.82 4.40
N LEU A 7 55.89 -28.48 3.31
CA LEU A 7 54.75 -28.02 2.53
C LEU A 7 53.45 -28.10 3.35
N LEU A 8 53.25 -29.18 4.10
CA LEU A 8 52.07 -29.34 4.97
C LEU A 8 52.03 -28.28 6.07
N PHE A 9 53.16 -27.98 6.72
CA PHE A 9 53.28 -26.91 7.72
C PHE A 9 53.04 -25.54 7.12
N PHE A 10 53.48 -25.29 5.89
CA PHE A 10 53.22 -24.05 5.18
C PHE A 10 51.72 -23.85 4.90
N TRP A 11 51.04 -24.88 4.38
CA TRP A 11 49.60 -24.81 4.11
C TRP A 11 48.73 -24.76 5.36
N THR A 12 49.10 -25.46 6.44
CA THR A 12 48.41 -25.33 7.73
C THR A 12 48.63 -23.95 8.35
N GLY A 13 49.84 -23.40 8.26
CA GLY A 13 50.12 -22.02 8.67
C GLY A 13 49.28 -21.00 7.91
N LEU A 14 49.16 -21.17 6.58
CA LEU A 14 48.33 -20.30 5.74
C LEU A 14 46.84 -20.39 6.09
N ALA A 15 46.34 -21.60 6.35
CA ALA A 15 44.94 -21.82 6.73
C ALA A 15 44.61 -21.23 8.12
N VAL A 16 45.54 -21.32 9.08
CA VAL A 16 45.39 -20.70 10.39
C VAL A 16 45.42 -19.18 10.28
N LEU A 17 46.33 -18.61 9.49
CA LEU A 17 46.37 -17.16 9.25
C LEU A 17 45.11 -16.65 8.54
N PHE A 18 44.58 -17.41 7.57
CA PHE A 18 43.31 -17.09 6.93
C PHE A 18 42.13 -17.18 7.91
N GLY A 19 42.09 -18.21 8.76
CA GLY A 19 41.09 -18.35 9.82
C GLY A 19 41.14 -17.19 10.83
N ILE A 20 42.34 -16.77 11.25
CA ILE A 20 42.54 -15.61 12.13
C ILE A 20 42.13 -14.32 11.42
N PHE A 21 42.42 -14.15 10.13
CA PHE A 21 42.01 -12.98 9.36
C PHE A 21 40.48 -12.90 9.20
N VAL A 22 39.82 -14.02 8.91
CA VAL A 22 38.36 -14.08 8.82
C VAL A 22 37.72 -13.83 10.19
N LEU A 23 38.25 -14.42 11.26
CA LEU A 23 37.79 -14.20 12.62
C LEU A 23 38.03 -12.77 13.07
N TRP A 24 39.19 -12.17 12.73
CA TRP A 24 39.47 -10.76 12.98
C TRP A 24 38.53 -9.85 12.19
N LYS A 25 38.22 -10.15 10.92
CA LYS A 25 37.24 -9.39 10.13
C LYS A 25 35.81 -9.52 10.68
N TYR A 26 35.46 -10.67 11.27
CA TYR A 26 34.16 -10.93 11.87
C TYR A 26 34.02 -10.33 13.28
N LEU A 27 35.10 -10.33 14.07
CA LEU A 27 35.16 -9.78 15.42
C LEU A 27 35.58 -8.32 15.46
N ARG A 28 36.10 -7.74 14.37
CA ARG A 28 36.32 -6.30 14.26
C ARG A 28 34.96 -5.66 14.47
N PRO A 29 34.78 -4.85 15.53
CA PRO A 29 33.61 -4.01 15.63
C PRO A 29 33.54 -3.27 14.29
N ARG A 30 32.40 -3.38 13.60
CA ARG A 30 32.05 -2.32 12.66
C ARG A 30 32.03 -1.08 13.53
N ASN A 31 33.12 -0.32 13.52
CA ASN A 31 33.06 1.10 13.73
C ASN A 31 32.14 1.57 12.62
N ALA A 32 30.83 1.47 12.88
CA ALA A 32 29.91 2.45 12.41
C ALA A 32 30.61 3.74 12.77
N ASN A 33 31.09 4.46 11.75
CA ASN A 33 31.11 5.89 11.84
C ASN A 33 29.68 6.24 12.25
N HIS A 34 29.45 6.33 13.57
CA HIS A 34 28.52 7.31 14.09
C HIS A 34 29.15 8.62 13.64
N GLN A 35 28.90 8.98 12.37
CA GLN A 35 28.54 10.35 12.13
C GLN A 35 27.41 10.57 13.12
N ILE A 36 27.72 11.29 14.19
CA ILE A 36 26.75 12.14 14.84
C ILE A 36 26.27 13.02 13.68
N ILE A 37 25.27 12.53 12.93
CA ILE A 37 24.46 13.38 12.08
C ILE A 37 24.02 14.47 13.03
N SER A 38 24.23 15.74 12.68
CA SER A 38 23.71 16.85 13.47
C SER A 38 22.20 16.68 13.60
N THR A 39 21.77 16.00 14.66
CA THR A 39 20.39 15.56 14.87
C THR A 39 19.45 16.75 15.01
N GLY A 40 19.97 17.88 15.50
CA GLY A 40 19.25 19.15 15.56
C GLY A 40 18.82 19.65 14.18
N GLN A 41 19.74 19.74 13.22
CA GLN A 41 19.47 20.37 11.91
C GLN A 41 18.65 19.45 10.99
N ALA A 42 18.91 18.13 11.04
CA ALA A 42 18.08 17.14 10.35
C ALA A 42 16.66 17.07 10.94
N SER A 43 16.52 17.15 12.27
CA SER A 43 15.20 17.21 12.92
C SER A 43 14.44 18.48 12.56
N GLU A 44 15.11 19.62 12.49
CA GLU A 44 14.47 20.90 12.15
C GLU A 44 13.97 20.93 10.70
N ASN A 45 14.74 20.35 9.77
CA ASN A 45 14.33 20.20 8.38
C ASN A 45 13.13 19.26 8.22
N VAL A 46 13.08 18.15 8.98
CA VAL A 46 11.91 17.25 8.99
C VAL A 46 10.68 17.96 9.57
N LYS A 47 10.85 18.79 10.61
CA LYS A 47 9.76 19.60 11.18
C LYS A 47 9.23 20.61 10.17
N LYS A 48 10.11 21.37 9.51
CA LYS A 48 9.74 22.32 8.44
C LYS A 48 8.99 21.62 7.30
N ALA A 49 9.45 20.44 6.88
CA ALA A 49 8.77 19.64 5.86
C ALA A 49 7.36 19.18 6.30
N ARG A 50 7.20 18.74 7.55
CA ARG A 50 5.89 18.34 8.10
C ARG A 50 4.94 19.53 8.24
N VAL A 51 5.41 20.68 8.71
CA VAL A 51 4.58 21.89 8.77
C VAL A 51 4.16 22.30 7.36
N LYS A 52 5.08 22.29 6.39
CA LYS A 52 4.77 22.57 4.97
C LYS A 52 3.72 21.59 4.41
N TYR A 53 3.79 20.31 4.78
CA TYR A 53 2.81 19.30 4.38
C TYR A 53 1.39 19.64 4.86
N PHE A 54 1.22 20.07 6.11
CA PHE A 54 -0.11 20.36 6.69
C PHE A 54 -0.64 21.77 6.40
N THR A 55 0.24 22.75 6.25
CA THR A 55 -0.16 24.17 6.16
C THR A 55 -0.08 24.73 4.74
N SER A 56 0.57 24.01 3.81
CA SER A 56 0.87 24.44 2.44
C SER A 56 1.50 25.85 2.33
N ASN A 57 1.99 26.41 3.44
CA ASN A 57 2.54 27.77 3.53
C ASN A 57 3.98 27.73 4.06
N ALA A 58 4.92 28.21 3.24
CA ALA A 58 6.35 28.24 3.58
C ALA A 58 6.68 29.26 4.69
N GLU A 59 5.89 30.33 4.84
CA GLU A 59 6.11 31.36 5.86
C GLU A 59 5.73 30.85 7.25
N VAL A 60 4.59 30.14 7.37
CA VAL A 60 4.14 29.50 8.63
C VAL A 60 5.11 28.40 9.07
N ALA A 61 5.70 27.66 8.13
CA ALA A 61 6.72 26.66 8.44
C ALA A 61 8.01 27.27 9.00
N THR A 62 8.32 28.52 8.64
CA THR A 62 9.50 29.25 9.11
C THR A 62 9.23 29.85 10.49
N ASP A 63 8.09 30.52 10.67
CA ASP A 63 7.66 31.13 11.95
C ASP A 63 7.45 30.08 13.06
N TYR A 64 6.85 28.92 12.73
CA TYR A 64 6.71 27.82 13.68
C TYR A 64 8.07 27.21 14.10
N ALA A 65 9.02 27.09 13.16
CA ALA A 65 10.35 26.57 13.47
C ALA A 65 11.13 27.53 14.40
N GLU A 66 11.01 28.84 14.19
CA GLU A 66 11.60 29.86 15.05
C GLU A 66 10.97 29.86 16.45
N HIS A 67 9.63 29.75 16.55
CA HIS A 67 8.93 29.65 17.83
C HIS A 67 9.20 28.36 18.62
N VAL A 68 9.46 27.23 17.93
CA VAL A 68 9.82 25.97 18.60
C VAL A 68 11.29 25.96 19.02
N ALA A 69 12.20 26.53 18.23
CA ALA A 69 13.62 26.68 18.60
C ALA A 69 13.79 27.57 19.86
N ALA A 70 12.97 28.62 19.98
CA ALA A 70 12.91 29.46 21.18
C ALA A 70 12.33 28.77 22.41
N ALA A 71 11.52 27.71 22.23
CA ALA A 71 10.95 26.92 23.32
C ALA A 71 11.84 25.76 23.77
N SER A 72 12.70 25.22 22.90
CA SER A 72 13.66 24.16 23.27
C SER A 72 14.81 24.65 24.17
N THR A 73 15.12 25.95 24.14
CA THR A 73 16.14 26.54 25.04
C THR A 73 15.70 26.60 26.51
N ASP A 74 14.41 26.40 26.81
CA ASP A 74 13.86 26.53 28.17
C ASP A 74 13.53 25.17 28.83
N SER A 75 13.51 24.07 28.07
CA SER A 75 13.21 22.72 28.59
C SER A 75 14.43 21.86 28.87
N ASP A 76 15.58 22.14 28.26
CA ASP A 76 16.79 21.32 28.40
C ASP A 76 17.60 21.64 29.68
N THR A 77 17.38 22.80 30.32
CA THR A 77 18.05 23.19 31.58
C THR A 77 17.52 22.48 32.84
N LYS A 78 16.49 21.62 32.73
CA LYS A 78 15.89 20.92 33.87
C LYS A 78 16.13 19.42 33.95
N LEU A 79 16.76 18.80 32.94
CA LEU A 79 17.08 17.37 32.96
C LEU A 79 18.56 17.04 33.18
N GLU A 80 19.47 18.01 33.14
CA GLU A 80 20.92 17.76 33.29
C GLU A 80 21.43 17.74 34.75
N ASN A 81 20.63 18.15 35.74
CA ASN A 81 21.07 18.24 37.15
C ASN A 81 21.09 16.92 37.95
N VAL A 82 21.21 15.74 37.32
CA VAL A 82 21.24 14.45 38.06
C VAL A 82 22.47 13.56 37.78
N PHE A 83 23.38 13.93 36.89
CA PHE A 83 24.64 13.18 36.72
C PHE A 83 25.83 14.10 36.39
N GLU A 84 26.31 14.84 37.38
CA GLU A 84 27.68 15.37 37.39
C GLU A 84 28.48 14.65 38.47
N GLU A 85 29.30 13.67 38.07
CA GLU A 85 30.57 13.42 38.75
C GLU A 85 31.58 12.81 37.75
N GLU A 86 32.71 13.52 37.63
CA GLU A 86 33.99 13.10 37.04
C GLU A 86 34.08 12.89 35.52
N THR A 87 34.66 13.87 34.79
CA THR A 87 36.10 13.85 34.45
C THR A 87 36.46 14.99 33.48
N SER A 88 37.49 15.73 33.86
CA SER A 88 38.14 16.81 33.12
C SER A 88 39.10 16.29 32.05
N ILE A 89 38.95 16.68 30.78
CA ILE A 89 40.07 16.71 29.80
C ILE A 89 39.90 17.91 28.84
N GLU A 90 41.01 18.63 28.67
CA GLU A 90 41.23 19.89 27.96
C GLU A 90 40.93 19.87 26.45
N GLU A 91 40.38 20.99 25.98
CA GLU A 91 40.29 21.35 24.57
C GLU A 91 41.67 21.56 23.93
N LYS A 92 41.91 20.96 22.77
CA LYS A 92 42.95 21.39 21.84
C LYS A 92 42.33 21.76 20.50
N ASN A 93 42.44 23.06 20.19
CA ASN A 93 42.24 23.64 18.87
C ASN A 93 43.16 23.00 17.82
N SER A 94 42.59 22.64 16.66
CA SER A 94 43.34 22.67 15.40
C SER A 94 42.43 23.06 14.24
N GLU A 95 42.86 24.10 13.55
CA GLU A 95 42.24 24.78 12.43
C GLU A 95 42.18 23.95 11.14
N THR A 96 41.14 24.26 10.36
CA THR A 96 41.08 24.32 8.89
C THR A 96 41.35 23.06 8.05
N GLY A 97 40.29 22.63 7.37
CA GLY A 97 40.35 21.84 6.14
C GLY A 97 39.00 21.89 5.44
N ALA A 98 38.80 22.88 4.57
CA ALA A 98 37.58 23.01 3.76
C ALA A 98 37.46 21.82 2.79
N ALA A 99 36.60 20.86 3.12
CA ALA A 99 36.14 19.84 2.18
C ALA A 99 34.75 20.25 1.68
N ARG A 100 34.68 20.58 0.38
CA ARG A 100 33.43 20.82 -0.34
C ARG A 100 32.53 19.60 -0.19
N LEU A 101 31.35 19.80 0.39
CA LEU A 101 30.25 18.84 0.35
C LEU A 101 29.57 19.00 -1.02
N ASP A 102 29.75 18.02 -1.89
CA ASP A 102 28.93 17.85 -3.09
C ASP A 102 27.50 17.53 -2.62
N THR A 103 26.65 18.55 -2.59
CA THR A 103 25.20 18.40 -2.49
C THR A 103 24.66 18.01 -3.86
N GLU A 104 24.79 16.74 -4.23
CA GLU A 104 23.84 16.13 -5.16
C GLU A 104 22.73 15.52 -4.31
N ALA A 105 21.61 16.24 -4.23
CA ALA A 105 20.34 15.63 -3.90
C ALA A 105 20.13 14.50 -4.91
N LEU A 106 20.05 13.25 -4.44
CA LEU A 106 19.54 12.16 -5.27
C LEU A 106 18.11 12.51 -5.63
N GLU A 107 17.93 13.15 -6.78
CA GLU A 107 16.65 13.12 -7.47
C GLU A 107 16.29 11.66 -7.75
N PRO A 108 15.01 11.27 -7.60
CA PRO A 108 14.59 9.93 -7.96
C PRO A 108 14.90 9.71 -9.43
N SER A 109 15.85 8.80 -9.71
CA SER A 109 16.25 8.44 -11.07
C SER A 109 15.16 7.59 -11.73
N VAL A 110 14.04 8.21 -12.07
CA VAL A 110 13.06 7.64 -12.98
C VAL A 110 13.50 8.05 -14.39
N GLN A 111 14.07 7.12 -15.15
CA GLN A 111 14.34 7.35 -16.57
C GLN A 111 13.00 7.35 -17.32
N TYR A 112 12.51 8.54 -17.64
CA TYR A 112 11.29 8.74 -18.44
C TYR A 112 11.55 8.34 -19.90
N THR A 113 11.04 7.19 -20.33
CA THR A 113 11.24 6.66 -21.69
C THR A 113 10.32 7.30 -22.74
N LYS A 114 9.28 8.05 -22.31
CA LYS A 114 8.33 8.78 -23.18
C LYS A 114 7.98 10.17 -22.60
N LEU A 115 8.97 11.05 -22.46
CA LEU A 115 8.70 12.49 -22.24
C LEU A 115 8.15 13.10 -23.54
N ILE A 116 6.89 13.55 -23.54
CA ILE A 116 6.33 14.40 -24.59
C ILE A 116 5.92 15.73 -23.96
N GLU A 117 6.26 16.84 -24.60
CA GLU A 117 5.80 18.18 -24.19
C GLU A 117 4.27 18.25 -24.09
N GLY A 118 3.77 19.03 -23.13
CA GLY A 118 2.35 19.28 -22.86
C GLY A 118 1.43 19.47 -24.07
N PRO A 119 0.13 19.15 -23.95
CA PRO A 119 -0.86 19.41 -25.00
C PRO A 119 -0.94 20.88 -25.44
N SER A 120 -0.32 21.81 -24.70
CA SER A 120 -0.20 23.22 -25.03
C SER A 120 0.55 23.53 -26.34
N LYS A 121 1.24 22.57 -26.98
CA LYS A 121 1.94 22.79 -28.27
C LYS A 121 1.57 21.85 -29.42
N MET A 122 0.68 20.88 -29.24
CA MET A 122 0.17 20.08 -30.35
C MET A 122 -1.18 20.62 -30.84
N ASN A 123 -1.17 21.73 -31.57
CA ASN A 123 -2.22 21.98 -32.56
C ASN A 123 -1.78 22.95 -33.66
N LYS A 124 -1.45 22.39 -34.83
CA LYS A 124 -1.71 23.07 -36.11
C LYS A 124 -2.74 22.35 -36.98
N ASN A 125 -3.16 21.13 -36.68
CA ASN A 125 -4.08 20.38 -37.53
C ASN A 125 -5.13 19.58 -36.73
N GLY A 126 -6.24 20.24 -36.37
CA GLY A 126 -7.59 19.67 -36.46
C GLY A 126 -7.98 18.38 -35.74
N ALA A 127 -7.36 18.01 -34.61
CA ALA A 127 -7.85 16.90 -33.76
C ALA A 127 -8.41 17.43 -32.42
N SER A 128 -9.45 16.78 -31.89
CA SER A 128 -10.24 17.22 -30.74
C SER A 128 -9.37 17.57 -29.54
N GLN A 129 -9.66 18.70 -28.90
CA GLN A 129 -9.00 19.09 -27.66
C GLN A 129 -9.27 18.05 -26.57
N VAL A 130 -8.24 17.34 -26.13
CA VAL A 130 -8.29 16.64 -24.84
C VAL A 130 -8.23 17.75 -23.79
N GLU A 131 -9.38 18.11 -23.22
CA GLU A 131 -9.42 19.09 -22.13
C GLU A 131 -8.45 18.65 -21.03
N ASN A 132 -7.52 19.54 -20.69
CA ASN A 132 -6.48 19.26 -19.70
C ASN A 132 -7.10 19.33 -18.30
N SER A 133 -7.80 18.26 -17.92
CA SER A 133 -8.73 18.21 -16.78
C SER A 133 -8.15 17.51 -15.53
N SER A 134 -6.85 17.66 -15.26
CA SER A 134 -6.19 17.05 -14.09
C SER A 134 -6.41 17.83 -12.78
N TYR A 135 -7.27 18.86 -12.83
CA TYR A 135 -7.65 19.72 -11.71
C TYR A 135 -9.17 19.73 -11.57
N ASP A 136 -9.65 19.79 -10.34
CA ASP A 136 -11.06 19.91 -10.01
C ASP A 136 -11.59 21.29 -10.44
N ALA A 137 -12.73 21.31 -11.13
CA ALA A 137 -13.25 22.53 -11.76
C ALA A 137 -13.69 23.61 -10.76
N GLU A 138 -14.05 23.22 -9.53
CA GLU A 138 -14.55 24.15 -8.51
C GLU A 138 -13.42 24.65 -7.62
N THR A 139 -12.48 23.78 -7.29
CA THR A 139 -11.44 24.05 -6.29
C THR A 139 -10.06 24.32 -6.87
N ASP A 140 -9.86 24.07 -8.18
CA ASP A 140 -8.56 24.13 -8.86
C ASP A 140 -7.48 23.26 -8.19
N THR A 141 -7.92 22.24 -7.44
CA THR A 141 -7.01 21.31 -6.76
C THR A 141 -6.70 20.12 -7.67
N PRO A 142 -5.46 19.59 -7.60
CA PRO A 142 -5.10 18.43 -8.41
C PRO A 142 -5.93 17.21 -8.03
N VAL A 143 -6.42 16.51 -9.04
CA VAL A 143 -7.24 15.31 -8.88
C VAL A 143 -6.76 14.15 -9.73
N THR A 144 -7.01 12.96 -9.22
CA THR A 144 -6.95 11.73 -10.01
C THR A 144 -8.31 11.43 -10.62
N ARG A 145 -8.32 10.80 -11.79
CA ARG A 145 -9.52 10.48 -12.55
C ARG A 145 -9.33 9.17 -13.32
N PRO A 146 -10.43 8.47 -13.61
CA PRO A 146 -10.42 7.33 -14.49
C PRO A 146 -10.20 7.75 -15.95
N LEU A 147 -9.85 6.78 -16.80
CA LEU A 147 -9.92 6.90 -18.26
C LEU A 147 -11.18 6.17 -18.74
N LYS A 148 -12.11 6.89 -19.36
CA LYS A 148 -13.49 6.43 -19.62
C LYS A 148 -13.66 5.78 -20.99
N THR A 149 -12.81 6.14 -21.95
CA THR A 149 -12.89 5.69 -23.34
C THR A 149 -11.62 4.97 -23.76
N LEU A 150 -11.71 4.14 -24.81
CA LEU A 150 -10.53 3.48 -25.37
C LEU A 150 -9.56 4.53 -25.93
N GLU A 151 -10.09 5.57 -26.56
CA GLU A 151 -9.32 6.67 -27.13
C GLU A 151 -8.55 7.46 -26.04
N GLU A 152 -9.14 7.69 -24.86
CA GLU A 152 -8.44 8.26 -23.70
C GLU A 152 -7.27 7.39 -23.24
N VAL A 153 -7.46 6.08 -23.15
CA VAL A 153 -6.39 5.15 -22.75
C VAL A 153 -5.27 5.12 -23.79
N LEU A 154 -5.60 5.06 -25.07
CA LEU A 154 -4.62 5.03 -26.17
C LEU A 154 -3.87 6.37 -26.34
N SER A 155 -4.48 7.48 -25.91
CA SER A 155 -3.87 8.81 -25.93
C SER A 155 -3.14 9.17 -24.64
N TRP A 156 -3.27 8.39 -23.56
CA TRP A 156 -2.57 8.63 -22.30
C TRP A 156 -1.04 8.65 -22.49
N ARG A 157 -0.36 9.60 -21.83
CA ARG A 157 1.09 9.76 -21.82
C ARG A 157 1.57 10.16 -20.42
N GLN A 158 2.79 9.77 -20.09
CA GLN A 158 3.46 10.08 -18.83
C GLN A 158 3.77 11.58 -18.70
N GLY A 159 3.78 12.08 -17.47
CA GLY A 159 4.37 13.39 -17.11
C GLY A 159 3.41 14.56 -16.95
N PHE A 160 2.12 14.43 -17.31
CA PHE A 160 1.17 15.56 -17.24
C PHE A 160 0.51 15.77 -15.88
N ASP A 161 0.56 14.76 -15.02
CA ASP A 161 -0.15 14.72 -13.74
C ASP A 161 0.71 14.05 -12.67
N PHE A 162 1.96 14.48 -12.54
CA PHE A 162 2.96 13.91 -11.61
C PHE A 162 2.48 13.79 -10.15
N PHE A 163 1.52 14.62 -9.74
CA PHE A 163 0.90 14.55 -8.40
C PHE A 163 0.05 13.29 -8.17
N ASN A 164 -0.32 12.57 -9.23
CA ASN A 164 -1.02 11.29 -9.17
C ASN A 164 -0.08 10.09 -8.98
N VAL A 165 1.25 10.29 -9.03
CA VAL A 165 2.23 9.22 -8.85
C VAL A 165 2.36 8.88 -7.37
N ALA A 166 2.26 7.58 -7.04
CA ALA A 166 2.49 7.10 -5.67
C ALA A 166 3.93 7.38 -5.23
N THR A 167 4.09 7.87 -4.00
CA THR A 167 5.38 8.28 -3.44
C THR A 167 5.99 7.23 -2.52
N VAL A 168 5.18 6.25 -2.09
CA VAL A 168 5.64 5.14 -1.27
C VAL A 168 5.74 3.89 -2.13
N PRO A 169 6.94 3.34 -2.40
CA PRO A 169 7.08 2.11 -3.15
C PRO A 169 6.72 0.89 -2.30
N LEU A 170 6.10 -0.13 -2.91
CA LEU A 170 5.89 -1.41 -2.24
C LEU A 170 7.23 -2.12 -2.03
N ILE A 171 7.49 -2.52 -0.79
CA ILE A 171 8.70 -3.23 -0.39
C ILE A 171 8.78 -4.57 -1.15
N GLU A 172 9.91 -4.85 -1.80
CA GLU A 172 10.13 -6.03 -2.66
C GLU A 172 9.71 -7.36 -2.00
N GLN A 173 10.00 -7.51 -0.70
CA GLN A 173 9.66 -8.71 0.07
C GLN A 173 8.15 -8.92 0.27
N CYS A 174 7.36 -7.85 0.17
CA CYS A 174 5.90 -7.87 0.23
C CYS A 174 5.26 -8.12 -1.13
N ARG A 175 6.01 -7.97 -2.23
CA ARG A 175 5.50 -8.27 -3.59
C ARG A 175 5.29 -9.78 -3.79
N LYS A 176 6.04 -10.63 -3.08
CA LYS A 176 5.89 -12.08 -3.18
C LYS A 176 4.71 -12.57 -2.35
N MET A 177 3.72 -13.13 -3.03
CA MET A 177 2.57 -13.76 -2.40
C MET A 177 2.93 -15.09 -1.73
N GLU A 178 2.54 -15.25 -0.47
CA GLU A 178 2.74 -16.49 0.27
C GLU A 178 1.67 -17.52 -0.10
N LYS A 179 2.06 -18.81 -0.17
CA LYS A 179 1.14 -19.94 -0.33
C LYS A 179 0.38 -20.20 0.97
N ARG A 180 -0.47 -19.26 1.32
CA ARG A 180 -1.41 -19.34 2.41
C ARG A 180 -2.73 -18.73 1.97
N PRO A 181 -3.76 -18.98 2.74
CA PRO A 181 -4.89 -18.10 2.85
C PRO A 181 -4.67 -16.61 2.64
N ARG A 182 -5.40 -16.03 1.68
CA ARG A 182 -5.36 -14.59 1.38
C ARG A 182 -6.72 -13.90 1.48
N THR A 183 -6.67 -12.62 1.83
CA THR A 183 -7.81 -11.72 1.77
C THR A 183 -7.58 -10.60 0.76
N LEU A 184 -8.38 -10.61 -0.30
CA LEU A 184 -8.45 -9.50 -1.26
C LEU A 184 -9.61 -8.58 -0.85
N VAL A 185 -9.42 -7.26 -0.93
CA VAL A 185 -10.47 -6.27 -0.69
C VAL A 185 -10.71 -5.49 -1.96
N CYS A 186 -11.94 -5.57 -2.47
CA CYS A 186 -12.38 -4.80 -3.62
C CYS A 186 -13.17 -3.57 -3.13
N HIS A 187 -12.52 -2.41 -3.24
CA HIS A 187 -13.04 -1.12 -2.83
C HIS A 187 -14.05 -0.59 -3.86
N ASP A 188 -15.27 -1.14 -3.83
CA ASP A 188 -16.43 -0.58 -4.54
C ASP A 188 -17.21 0.34 -3.60
N MET A 189 -16.72 1.57 -3.47
CA MET A 189 -17.31 2.58 -2.58
C MET A 189 -17.93 3.71 -3.40
N LYS A 190 -19.26 3.70 -3.52
CA LYS A 190 -20.06 4.75 -4.17
C LYS A 190 -19.58 5.13 -5.58
N GLY A 191 -19.12 4.14 -6.36
CA GLY A 191 -18.62 4.36 -7.72
C GLY A 191 -17.18 4.85 -7.82
N GLY A 192 -16.47 5.04 -6.70
CA GLY A 192 -15.09 5.50 -6.65
C GLY A 192 -14.91 6.99 -6.97
N TYR A 193 -13.70 7.49 -6.75
CA TYR A 193 -13.28 8.87 -7.00
C TYR A 193 -14.19 9.90 -6.32
N ILE A 194 -14.55 9.61 -5.08
CA ILE A 194 -15.28 10.55 -4.22
C ILE A 194 -14.28 11.59 -3.70
N GLU A 195 -14.22 11.87 -2.41
CA GLU A 195 -13.25 12.80 -1.84
C GLU A 195 -11.80 12.28 -1.93
N ASP A 196 -11.60 10.97 -2.10
CA ASP A 196 -10.29 10.35 -2.33
C ASP A 196 -9.65 10.71 -3.68
N ARG A 197 -10.40 11.34 -4.60
CA ARG A 197 -9.86 11.91 -5.84
C ARG A 197 -8.90 13.07 -5.59
N PHE A 198 -9.03 13.78 -4.46
CA PHE A 198 -8.16 14.89 -4.09
C PHE A 198 -6.82 14.35 -3.59
N VAL A 199 -5.84 14.28 -4.50
CA VAL A 199 -4.60 13.51 -4.26
C VAL A 199 -3.68 14.12 -3.20
N GLN A 200 -3.91 15.40 -2.85
CA GLN A 200 -3.20 16.10 -1.79
C GLN A 200 -4.00 16.17 -0.48
N GLY A 201 -5.15 15.49 -0.42
CA GLY A 201 -6.07 15.53 0.71
C GLY A 201 -7.13 16.62 0.59
N TYR A 202 -8.08 16.61 1.52
CA TYR A 202 -9.24 17.49 1.53
C TYR A 202 -9.63 17.91 2.95
N ARG A 203 -10.40 19.00 3.06
CA ARG A 203 -10.75 19.67 4.33
C ARG A 203 -11.99 19.07 5.01
N SER A 204 -11.94 17.78 5.31
CA SER A 204 -12.96 17.10 6.11
C SER A 204 -12.33 15.90 6.81
N CYS A 205 -12.87 15.52 7.97
CA CYS A 205 -12.51 14.27 8.66
C CYS A 205 -13.61 13.20 8.55
N ASP A 206 -14.69 13.49 7.82
CA ASP A 206 -15.67 12.49 7.40
C ASP A 206 -15.15 11.81 6.13
N CYS A 207 -14.57 10.64 6.31
CA CYS A 207 -13.81 9.95 5.27
C CYS A 207 -14.03 8.45 5.38
N TYR A 208 -14.00 7.78 4.23
CA TYR A 208 -13.92 6.34 4.21
C TYR A 208 -12.47 5.92 4.41
N VAL A 209 -12.20 5.13 5.46
CA VAL A 209 -10.84 4.75 5.85
C VAL A 209 -10.75 3.26 6.04
N ILE A 210 -9.76 2.66 5.40
CA ILE A 210 -9.25 1.34 5.73
C ILE A 210 -7.94 1.54 6.51
N TYR A 211 -7.86 0.91 7.68
CA TYR A 211 -6.69 0.99 8.56
C TYR A 211 -6.32 -0.38 9.16
N HIS A 212 -7.02 -1.43 8.73
CA HIS A 212 -6.77 -2.81 9.10
C HIS A 212 -5.99 -3.55 7.99
N TRP A 213 -4.97 -2.91 7.42
CA TRP A 213 -4.16 -3.46 6.33
C TRP A 213 -3.50 -4.78 6.68
N GLN A 214 -3.24 -5.04 7.96
CA GLN A 214 -2.74 -6.34 8.43
C GLN A 214 -3.69 -7.52 8.15
N LEU A 215 -4.90 -7.27 7.67
CA LEU A 215 -5.91 -8.27 7.34
C LEU A 215 -6.14 -8.37 5.82
N ILE A 216 -5.38 -7.61 5.03
CA ILE A 216 -5.56 -7.44 3.59
C ILE A 216 -4.26 -7.87 2.92
N ASP A 217 -4.36 -8.82 2.00
CA ASP A 217 -3.25 -9.29 1.18
C ASP A 217 -3.18 -8.57 -0.16
N ILE A 218 -4.33 -8.17 -0.71
CA ILE A 218 -4.43 -7.46 -1.99
C ILE A 218 -5.56 -6.44 -1.87
N PHE A 219 -5.31 -5.21 -2.32
CA PHE A 219 -6.33 -4.18 -2.38
C PHE A 219 -6.62 -3.83 -3.84
N VAL A 220 -7.88 -3.86 -4.23
CA VAL A 220 -8.34 -3.41 -5.56
C VAL A 220 -9.08 -2.12 -5.37
N TYR A 221 -8.62 -1.04 -6.01
CA TYR A 221 -9.41 0.17 -6.12
C TYR A 221 -10.36 0.05 -7.31
N PHE A 222 -11.67 0.02 -7.03
CA PHE A 222 -12.69 -0.30 -8.01
C PHE A 222 -13.54 0.93 -8.35
N SER A 223 -13.88 1.05 -9.63
CA SER A 223 -14.89 1.99 -10.13
C SER A 223 -15.56 1.42 -11.37
N HIS A 224 -16.70 1.97 -11.75
CA HIS A 224 -17.45 1.61 -12.96
C HIS A 224 -16.97 2.41 -14.18
N HIS A 225 -15.66 2.57 -14.32
CA HIS A 225 -15.04 3.30 -15.42
C HIS A 225 -14.01 2.42 -16.12
N PHE A 226 -13.95 2.54 -17.45
CA PHE A 226 -13.20 1.64 -18.33
C PHE A 226 -11.81 1.28 -17.79
N VAL A 227 -10.97 2.27 -17.51
CA VAL A 227 -9.70 2.09 -16.79
C VAL A 227 -9.71 2.93 -15.51
N THR A 228 -9.56 2.22 -14.40
CA THR A 228 -9.51 2.77 -13.05
C THR A 228 -8.06 2.82 -12.57
N ILE A 229 -7.54 4.04 -12.37
CA ILE A 229 -6.23 4.31 -11.77
C ILE A 229 -6.43 4.54 -10.27
N PRO A 230 -5.82 3.73 -9.37
CA PRO A 230 -5.92 3.94 -7.94
C PRO A 230 -5.41 5.33 -7.53
N PRO A 231 -6.16 6.11 -6.73
CA PRO A 231 -5.64 7.33 -6.15
C PRO A 231 -4.35 7.08 -5.36
N PRO A 232 -3.34 7.96 -5.47
CA PRO A 232 -2.06 7.76 -4.78
C PRO A 232 -2.22 7.69 -3.27
N CYS A 233 -3.26 8.28 -2.69
CA CYS A 233 -3.55 8.19 -1.26
C CYS A 233 -3.83 6.74 -0.81
N TRP A 234 -4.49 5.93 -1.64
CA TRP A 234 -4.71 4.51 -1.39
C TRP A 234 -3.45 3.68 -1.63
N THR A 235 -2.75 3.93 -2.75
CA THR A 235 -1.49 3.25 -3.07
C THR A 235 -0.43 3.49 -1.99
N ASN A 236 -0.26 4.73 -1.56
CA ASN A 236 0.69 5.08 -0.50
C ASN A 236 0.32 4.43 0.84
N ALA A 237 -0.96 4.45 1.21
CA ALA A 237 -1.43 3.81 2.44
C ALA A 237 -1.20 2.30 2.41
N ALA A 238 -1.60 1.62 1.34
CA ALA A 238 -1.43 0.18 1.19
C ALA A 238 0.06 -0.24 1.14
N HIS A 239 0.88 0.46 0.36
CA HIS A 239 2.32 0.20 0.24
C HIS A 239 3.07 0.41 1.55
N THR A 240 2.71 1.45 2.31
CA THR A 240 3.21 1.66 3.67
C THR A 240 2.99 0.42 4.53
N HIS A 241 1.87 -0.28 4.33
CA HIS A 241 1.52 -1.49 5.08
C HIS A 241 1.91 -2.80 4.37
N GLY A 242 2.63 -2.73 3.24
CA GLY A 242 3.08 -3.90 2.50
C GLY A 242 1.99 -4.62 1.70
N VAL A 243 0.91 -3.92 1.33
CA VAL A 243 -0.21 -4.47 0.57
C VAL A 243 -0.13 -3.97 -0.88
N PRO A 244 -0.09 -4.87 -1.89
CA PRO A 244 -0.19 -4.47 -3.29
C PRO A 244 -1.55 -3.89 -3.65
N VAL A 245 -1.55 -2.92 -4.56
CA VAL A 245 -2.76 -2.23 -5.04
C VAL A 245 -2.98 -2.49 -6.52
N LEU A 246 -4.19 -2.93 -6.88
CA LEU A 246 -4.61 -3.13 -8.26
C LEU A 246 -5.56 -2.02 -8.70
N GLY A 247 -5.36 -1.56 -9.94
CA GLY A 247 -6.38 -0.84 -10.69
C GLY A 247 -7.45 -1.81 -11.21
N THR A 248 -8.41 -1.28 -11.97
CA THR A 248 -9.48 -2.09 -12.59
C THR A 248 -9.60 -1.74 -14.07
N LEU A 249 -9.62 -2.75 -14.93
CA LEU A 249 -10.14 -2.66 -16.30
C LEU A 249 -11.54 -3.27 -16.31
N ILE A 250 -12.57 -2.49 -16.60
CA ILE A 250 -13.95 -2.98 -16.65
C ILE A 250 -14.63 -2.61 -17.96
N THR A 251 -15.39 -3.54 -18.51
CA THR A 251 -16.31 -3.28 -19.62
C THR A 251 -17.70 -3.75 -19.22
N GLU A 252 -18.73 -2.95 -19.44
CA GLU A 252 -20.09 -3.28 -19.03
C GLU A 252 -21.10 -2.69 -20.01
N SER A 253 -22.28 -3.32 -20.12
CA SER A 253 -23.37 -2.87 -21.01
C SER A 253 -22.98 -2.82 -22.51
N ASP A 254 -23.82 -2.18 -23.34
CA ASP A 254 -23.60 -2.06 -24.80
C ASP A 254 -22.33 -1.27 -25.17
N ASP A 255 -21.96 -0.32 -24.31
CA ASP A 255 -20.70 0.41 -24.44
C ASP A 255 -19.48 -0.50 -24.24
N GLY A 256 -19.54 -1.42 -23.27
CA GLY A 256 -18.55 -2.47 -23.08
C GLY A 256 -18.43 -3.41 -24.29
N VAL A 257 -19.55 -3.82 -24.89
CA VAL A 257 -19.56 -4.62 -26.14
C VAL A 257 -18.81 -3.89 -27.26
N THR A 258 -19.05 -2.58 -27.39
CA THR A 258 -18.40 -1.73 -28.40
C THR A 258 -16.89 -1.61 -28.15
N LYS A 259 -16.49 -1.40 -26.89
CA LYS A 259 -15.07 -1.34 -26.50
C LYS A 259 -14.36 -2.67 -26.76
N CYS A 260 -14.90 -3.78 -26.28
CA CYS A 260 -14.38 -5.12 -26.54
C CYS A 260 -14.27 -5.42 -28.02
N SER A 261 -15.29 -5.06 -28.81
CA SER A 261 -15.26 -5.27 -30.26
C SER A 261 -14.07 -4.59 -30.93
N LYS A 262 -13.68 -3.39 -30.46
CA LYS A 262 -12.53 -2.64 -30.96
C LYS A 262 -11.19 -3.20 -30.44
N PHE A 263 -11.00 -3.28 -29.13
CA PHE A 263 -9.68 -3.65 -28.61
C PHE A 263 -9.35 -5.14 -28.82
N LEU A 264 -10.35 -6.00 -29.03
CA LEU A 264 -10.16 -7.42 -29.37
C LEU A 264 -10.30 -7.70 -30.88
N GLU A 265 -10.26 -6.68 -31.74
CA GLU A 265 -10.41 -6.84 -33.20
C GLU A 265 -9.28 -7.71 -33.77
N ASP A 266 -8.04 -7.37 -33.43
CA ASP A 266 -6.84 -8.07 -33.89
C ASP A 266 -5.71 -8.01 -32.86
N THR A 267 -4.60 -8.68 -33.16
CA THR A 267 -3.38 -8.71 -32.34
C THR A 267 -2.85 -7.31 -32.02
N THR A 268 -2.80 -6.42 -32.99
CA THR A 268 -2.23 -5.08 -32.80
C THR A 268 -3.07 -4.27 -31.82
N SER A 269 -4.39 -4.40 -31.90
CA SER A 269 -5.35 -3.66 -31.08
C SER A 269 -5.23 -4.03 -29.60
N TRP A 270 -5.22 -5.32 -29.27
CA TRP A 270 -5.11 -5.74 -27.87
C TRP A 270 -3.69 -5.53 -27.33
N GLU A 271 -2.64 -5.75 -28.15
CA GLU A 271 -1.25 -5.46 -27.75
C GLU A 271 -1.04 -3.98 -27.41
N THR A 272 -1.66 -3.08 -28.18
CA THR A 272 -1.57 -1.64 -27.92
C THR A 272 -2.22 -1.28 -26.58
N LEU A 273 -3.38 -1.87 -26.26
CA LEU A 273 -4.02 -1.67 -24.96
C LEU A 273 -3.18 -2.25 -23.82
N VAL A 274 -2.61 -3.45 -23.97
CA VAL A 274 -1.71 -4.05 -22.96
C VAL A 274 -0.56 -3.09 -22.65
N ASN A 275 0.13 -2.61 -23.68
CA ASN A 275 1.26 -1.70 -23.51
C ASN A 275 0.87 -0.43 -22.72
N GLN A 276 -0.31 0.14 -22.97
CA GLN A 276 -0.79 1.30 -22.24
C GLN A 276 -1.13 0.97 -20.78
N LEU A 277 -1.78 -0.16 -20.50
CA LEU A 277 -2.09 -0.57 -19.13
C LEU A 277 -0.83 -0.84 -18.30
N VAL A 278 0.20 -1.42 -18.91
CA VAL A 278 1.50 -1.66 -18.27
C VAL A 278 2.22 -0.34 -18.00
N ASP A 279 2.30 0.56 -18.99
CA ASP A 279 2.94 1.87 -18.84
C ASP A 279 2.22 2.74 -17.79
N ILE A 280 0.88 2.66 -17.68
CA ILE A 280 0.08 3.35 -16.66
C ILE A 280 0.41 2.81 -15.26
N ALA A 281 0.39 1.49 -15.08
CA ALA A 281 0.66 0.87 -13.78
C ALA A 281 2.07 1.17 -13.28
N GLU A 282 3.07 1.08 -14.17
CA GLU A 282 4.46 1.37 -13.84
C GLU A 282 4.64 2.85 -13.48
N TYR A 283 4.06 3.77 -14.26
CA TYR A 283 4.23 5.20 -14.04
C TYR A 283 3.57 5.69 -12.74
N TYR A 284 2.33 5.29 -12.46
CA TYR A 284 1.65 5.70 -11.22
C TYR A 284 2.08 4.86 -10.01
N GLY A 285 2.79 3.75 -10.24
CA GLY A 285 3.41 2.95 -9.21
C GLY A 285 2.44 2.06 -8.45
N PHE A 286 1.44 1.45 -9.12
CA PHE A 286 0.57 0.41 -8.55
C PHE A 286 0.84 -0.95 -9.21
N ASP A 287 0.35 -2.03 -8.61
CA ASP A 287 0.95 -3.37 -8.76
C ASP A 287 0.17 -4.33 -9.65
N GLY A 288 -0.81 -3.86 -10.44
CA GLY A 288 -1.61 -4.78 -11.23
C GLY A 288 -3.03 -4.35 -11.58
N TRP A 289 -3.80 -5.32 -12.07
CA TRP A 289 -5.13 -5.10 -12.64
C TRP A 289 -6.12 -6.19 -12.22
N LEU A 290 -7.31 -5.78 -11.77
CA LEU A 290 -8.51 -6.60 -11.85
C LEU A 290 -9.12 -6.44 -13.25
N LEU A 291 -9.38 -7.54 -13.94
CA LEU A 291 -10.07 -7.56 -15.23
C LEU A 291 -11.52 -8.00 -15.00
N ASN A 292 -12.47 -7.12 -15.28
CA ASN A 292 -13.89 -7.39 -15.12
C ASN A 292 -14.67 -7.14 -16.43
N ILE A 293 -14.92 -8.21 -17.20
CA ILE A 293 -15.63 -8.11 -18.49
C ILE A 293 -17.09 -8.47 -18.26
N GLU A 294 -17.95 -7.48 -17.99
CA GLU A 294 -19.37 -7.62 -17.64
C GLU A 294 -20.30 -7.39 -18.85
N ASN A 295 -19.86 -7.85 -20.02
CA ASN A 295 -20.64 -7.86 -21.25
C ASN A 295 -20.25 -9.05 -22.13
N PRO A 296 -21.16 -9.56 -22.98
CA PRO A 296 -20.78 -10.59 -23.94
C PRO A 296 -19.74 -10.04 -24.94
N ILE A 297 -18.89 -10.93 -25.44
CA ILE A 297 -17.97 -10.66 -26.55
C ILE A 297 -18.31 -11.58 -27.72
N GLN A 298 -17.89 -11.21 -28.93
CA GLN A 298 -18.15 -12.06 -30.09
C GLN A 298 -17.34 -13.37 -29.96
N PRO A 299 -17.90 -14.54 -30.32
CA PRO A 299 -17.18 -15.81 -30.20
C PRO A 299 -15.83 -15.85 -30.93
N VAL A 300 -15.72 -15.12 -32.05
CA VAL A 300 -14.45 -15.00 -32.81
C VAL A 300 -13.36 -14.24 -32.04
N GLN A 301 -13.72 -13.47 -31.02
CA GLN A 301 -12.82 -12.67 -30.19
C GLN A 301 -12.40 -13.38 -28.90
N ALA A 302 -12.98 -14.54 -28.58
CA ALA A 302 -12.66 -15.26 -27.34
C ALA A 302 -11.16 -15.61 -27.23
N ASN A 303 -10.55 -16.05 -28.33
CA ASN A 303 -9.11 -16.31 -28.38
C ASN A 303 -8.27 -15.03 -28.19
N ASN A 304 -8.73 -13.90 -28.74
CA ASN A 304 -8.03 -12.62 -28.56
C ASN A 304 -8.11 -12.14 -27.11
N LEU A 305 -9.23 -12.41 -26.42
CA LEU A 305 -9.35 -12.10 -24.99
C LEU A 305 -8.41 -12.97 -24.15
N GLU A 306 -8.32 -14.27 -24.42
CA GLU A 306 -7.35 -15.15 -23.75
C GLU A 306 -5.91 -14.65 -23.92
N GLU A 307 -5.50 -14.37 -25.17
CA GLU A 307 -4.15 -13.86 -25.44
C GLU A 307 -3.91 -12.46 -24.87
N PHE A 308 -4.92 -11.59 -24.83
CA PHE A 308 -4.87 -10.31 -24.12
C PHE A 308 -4.57 -10.49 -22.63
N VAL A 309 -5.30 -11.36 -21.94
CA VAL A 309 -5.11 -11.62 -20.49
C VAL A 309 -3.71 -12.19 -20.23
N LYS A 310 -3.29 -13.15 -21.05
CA LYS A 310 -1.98 -13.81 -20.95
C LYS A 310 -0.83 -12.84 -21.21
N HIS A 311 -0.94 -12.02 -22.25
CA HIS A 311 0.10 -11.05 -22.60
C HIS A 311 0.18 -9.92 -21.58
N LEU A 312 -0.98 -9.40 -21.11
CA LEU A 312 -1.00 -8.42 -20.02
C LEU A 312 -0.30 -8.95 -18.78
N THR A 313 -0.60 -10.19 -18.37
CA THR A 313 0.03 -10.82 -17.22
C THR A 313 1.55 -10.91 -17.39
N SER A 314 2.02 -11.38 -18.56
CA SER A 314 3.45 -11.52 -18.86
C SER A 314 4.18 -10.18 -18.84
N GLU A 315 3.66 -9.16 -19.53
CA GLU A 315 4.28 -7.83 -19.60
C GLU A 315 4.28 -7.12 -18.26
N MET A 316 3.20 -7.27 -17.47
CA MET A 316 3.13 -6.76 -16.11
C MET A 316 4.22 -7.39 -15.24
N HIS A 317 4.39 -8.72 -15.25
CA HIS A 317 5.46 -9.38 -14.46
C HIS A 317 6.86 -8.97 -14.92
N GLN A 318 7.05 -8.70 -16.21
CA GLN A 318 8.34 -8.28 -16.76
C GLN A 318 8.72 -6.87 -16.31
N ARG A 319 7.76 -5.93 -16.29
CA ARG A 319 8.00 -4.52 -15.94
C ARG A 319 7.92 -4.26 -14.44
N ILE A 320 6.99 -4.94 -13.77
CA ILE A 320 6.72 -4.81 -12.34
C ILE A 320 6.80 -6.21 -11.71
N PRO A 321 7.99 -6.63 -11.23
CA PRO A 321 8.18 -7.98 -10.70
C PRO A 321 7.18 -8.34 -9.57
N ASN A 322 6.52 -9.48 -9.73
CA ASN A 322 5.42 -9.96 -8.87
C ASN A 322 4.18 -9.04 -8.81
N SER A 323 3.91 -8.28 -9.88
CA SER A 323 2.58 -7.70 -10.09
C SER A 323 1.50 -8.78 -10.17
N LEU A 324 0.23 -8.35 -10.10
CA LEU A 324 -0.91 -9.27 -10.10
C LEU A 324 -1.94 -8.88 -11.17
N VAL A 325 -2.32 -9.83 -12.02
CA VAL A 325 -3.48 -9.74 -12.89
C VAL A 325 -4.52 -10.74 -12.42
N ILE A 326 -5.71 -10.26 -12.07
CA ILE A 326 -6.78 -11.09 -11.51
C ILE A 326 -7.99 -11.01 -12.44
N TRP A 327 -8.51 -12.17 -12.83
CA TRP A 327 -9.72 -12.29 -13.64
C TRP A 327 -10.97 -12.32 -12.76
N TYR A 328 -12.02 -11.56 -13.07
CA TYR A 328 -13.33 -11.73 -12.45
C TYR A 328 -14.15 -12.79 -13.20
N ASP A 329 -14.86 -13.64 -12.48
CA ASP A 329 -15.69 -14.73 -13.01
C ASP A 329 -16.92 -14.20 -13.77
N SER A 330 -16.73 -13.77 -15.02
CA SER A 330 -17.76 -13.13 -15.84
C SER A 330 -18.02 -13.83 -17.19
N VAL A 331 -17.19 -13.60 -18.21
CA VAL A 331 -17.38 -14.22 -19.52
C VAL A 331 -16.78 -15.62 -19.58
N THR A 332 -17.46 -16.52 -20.29
CA THR A 332 -16.98 -17.87 -20.55
C THR A 332 -15.99 -17.91 -21.72
N TYR A 333 -15.31 -19.04 -21.92
CA TYR A 333 -14.44 -19.29 -23.09
C TYR A 333 -15.15 -19.15 -24.45
N LYS A 334 -16.49 -19.10 -24.48
CA LYS A 334 -17.27 -18.87 -25.71
C LYS A 334 -17.56 -17.40 -25.97
N GLY A 335 -17.32 -16.53 -24.98
CA GLY A 335 -17.66 -15.11 -25.01
C GLY A 335 -19.01 -14.76 -24.40
N ASP A 336 -19.79 -15.75 -23.94
CA ASP A 336 -21.05 -15.51 -23.25
C ASP A 336 -20.79 -14.93 -21.86
N LEU A 337 -21.47 -13.84 -21.49
CA LEU A 337 -21.51 -13.35 -20.11
C LEU A 337 -22.39 -14.27 -19.26
N ALA A 338 -21.76 -15.05 -18.38
CA ALA A 338 -22.44 -15.91 -17.43
C ALA A 338 -21.52 -16.12 -16.24
N TRP A 339 -21.89 -15.70 -15.05
CA TRP A 339 -21.10 -15.97 -13.84
C TRP A 339 -21.21 -17.45 -13.45
N GLN A 340 -20.08 -18.11 -13.16
CA GLN A 340 -20.08 -19.55 -12.80
C GLN A 340 -20.27 -19.78 -11.30
N ASP A 341 -19.95 -18.80 -10.46
CA ASP A 341 -19.86 -18.91 -9.00
C ASP A 341 -18.81 -19.92 -8.52
N GLU A 342 -18.00 -20.46 -9.44
CA GLU A 342 -16.99 -21.49 -9.22
C GLU A 342 -15.91 -21.46 -10.30
N LEU A 343 -14.73 -21.98 -9.99
CA LEU A 343 -13.73 -22.28 -11.01
C LEU A 343 -14.10 -23.60 -11.70
N ASN A 344 -14.36 -23.56 -13.01
CA ASN A 344 -14.68 -24.75 -13.81
C ASN A 344 -14.19 -24.60 -15.26
N ALA A 345 -14.55 -25.55 -16.13
CA ALA A 345 -14.10 -25.57 -17.52
C ALA A 345 -14.49 -24.32 -18.33
N ASN A 346 -15.50 -23.55 -17.91
CA ASN A 346 -15.98 -22.39 -18.65
C ASN A 346 -15.10 -21.15 -18.47
N ASN A 347 -14.44 -20.99 -17.32
CA ASN A 347 -13.58 -19.85 -16.99
C ASN A 347 -12.11 -20.25 -16.75
N ARG A 348 -11.80 -21.55 -16.77
CA ARG A 348 -10.45 -22.09 -16.54
C ARG A 348 -9.38 -21.46 -17.43
N ILE A 349 -9.73 -21.17 -18.68
CA ILE A 349 -8.81 -20.60 -19.67
C ILE A 349 -8.24 -19.26 -19.21
N PHE A 350 -9.07 -18.41 -18.60
CA PHE A 350 -8.64 -17.12 -18.05
C PHE A 350 -7.88 -17.28 -16.74
N PHE A 351 -8.29 -18.22 -15.88
CA PHE A 351 -7.55 -18.54 -14.65
C PHE A 351 -6.12 -19.00 -14.94
N ASP A 352 -5.91 -19.86 -15.94
CA ASP A 352 -4.58 -20.33 -16.33
C ASP A 352 -3.75 -19.24 -17.03
N ALA A 353 -4.39 -18.22 -17.60
CA ALA A 353 -3.75 -17.10 -18.27
C ALA A 353 -3.25 -15.98 -17.32
N CYS A 354 -3.67 -15.97 -16.05
CA CYS A 354 -3.34 -14.90 -15.09
C CYS A 354 -3.07 -15.41 -13.65
N ASP A 355 -2.83 -14.48 -12.72
CA ASP A 355 -2.38 -14.79 -11.35
C ASP A 355 -3.48 -15.34 -10.45
N GLY A 356 -4.75 -15.16 -10.80
CA GLY A 356 -5.86 -15.74 -10.06
C GLY A 356 -7.23 -15.37 -10.60
N ILE A 357 -8.26 -15.99 -10.04
CA ILE A 357 -9.66 -15.73 -10.37
C ILE A 357 -10.42 -15.26 -9.15
N PHE A 358 -11.23 -14.23 -9.34
CA PHE A 358 -12.19 -13.72 -8.39
C PHE A 358 -13.58 -14.20 -8.80
N LEU A 359 -14.08 -15.21 -8.09
CA LEU A 359 -15.39 -15.82 -8.28
C LEU A 359 -16.55 -14.90 -7.87
N ASN A 360 -17.66 -15.02 -8.60
CA ASN A 360 -18.89 -14.32 -8.28
C ASN A 360 -19.47 -14.75 -6.91
N TYR A 361 -20.35 -13.94 -6.36
CA TYR A 361 -20.79 -14.03 -4.96
C TYR A 361 -22.01 -14.95 -4.71
N ASN A 362 -22.59 -15.59 -5.73
CA ASN A 362 -23.78 -16.47 -5.60
C ASN A 362 -23.40 -17.96 -5.36
N TRP A 363 -22.25 -18.21 -4.76
CA TRP A 363 -21.73 -19.56 -4.56
C TRP A 363 -22.46 -20.35 -3.44
N SER A 364 -22.18 -21.66 -3.40
CA SER A 364 -22.64 -22.61 -2.39
C SER A 364 -21.43 -23.43 -1.92
N GLU A 365 -21.53 -24.15 -0.80
CA GLU A 365 -20.43 -25.02 -0.33
C GLU A 365 -20.00 -26.05 -1.39
N ALA A 366 -20.94 -26.53 -2.21
CA ALA A 366 -20.64 -27.41 -3.34
C ALA A 366 -19.82 -26.72 -4.44
N HIS A 367 -20.08 -25.44 -4.73
CA HIS A 367 -19.26 -24.62 -5.64
C HIS A 367 -17.82 -24.48 -5.10
N LEU A 368 -17.66 -24.29 -3.79
CA LEU A 368 -16.34 -24.19 -3.14
C LEU A 368 -15.53 -25.49 -3.31
N MET A 369 -16.13 -26.64 -2.98
CA MET A 369 -15.47 -27.93 -3.11
C MET A 369 -15.02 -28.22 -4.54
N ARG A 370 -15.85 -27.90 -5.54
CA ARG A 370 -15.50 -28.07 -6.95
C ARG A 370 -14.38 -27.12 -7.38
N SER A 371 -14.42 -25.87 -6.95
CA SER A 371 -13.36 -24.89 -7.22
C SER A 371 -12.00 -25.33 -6.67
N VAL A 372 -11.96 -25.87 -5.45
CA VAL A 372 -10.74 -26.41 -4.83
C VAL A 372 -10.18 -27.59 -5.64
N GLY A 373 -11.04 -28.48 -6.12
CA GLY A 373 -10.66 -29.58 -7.01
C GLY A 373 -10.13 -29.08 -8.36
N ALA A 374 -10.82 -28.12 -8.96
CA ALA A 374 -10.47 -27.55 -10.27
C ALA A 374 -9.14 -26.78 -10.24
N ALA A 375 -8.88 -26.00 -9.21
CA ALA A 375 -7.64 -25.21 -9.06
C ALA A 375 -6.37 -26.09 -9.02
N GLY A 376 -6.51 -27.34 -8.55
CA GLY A 376 -5.37 -28.20 -8.27
C GLY A 376 -4.57 -27.74 -7.05
N ARG A 377 -3.65 -28.57 -6.55
CA ARG A 377 -2.98 -28.36 -5.25
C ARG A 377 -2.14 -27.08 -5.18
N ASP A 378 -1.58 -26.63 -6.30
CA ASP A 378 -0.62 -25.54 -6.31
C ASP A 378 -1.23 -24.15 -6.39
N ARG A 379 -2.48 -24.03 -6.85
CA ARG A 379 -3.14 -22.76 -7.14
C ARG A 379 -4.47 -22.56 -6.40
N GLN A 380 -4.74 -23.37 -5.37
CA GLN A 380 -5.94 -23.19 -4.53
C GLN A 380 -5.99 -21.80 -3.91
N THR A 381 -4.82 -21.23 -3.60
CA THR A 381 -4.69 -19.88 -3.04
C THR A 381 -5.00 -18.77 -4.02
N ASP A 382 -5.06 -19.08 -5.32
CA ASP A 382 -5.28 -18.13 -6.40
C ASP A 382 -6.77 -18.01 -6.79
N VAL A 383 -7.65 -18.74 -6.09
CA VAL A 383 -9.10 -18.64 -6.22
C VAL A 383 -9.66 -17.80 -5.08
N TYR A 384 -10.13 -16.59 -5.41
CA TYR A 384 -10.76 -15.66 -4.47
C TYR A 384 -12.28 -15.81 -4.56
N VAL A 385 -12.92 -16.16 -3.45
CA VAL A 385 -14.37 -16.39 -3.40
C VAL A 385 -15.08 -15.10 -3.02
N GLY A 386 -16.01 -14.64 -3.86
CA GLY A 386 -16.71 -13.37 -3.68
C GLY A 386 -17.65 -13.33 -2.49
N VAL A 387 -17.60 -12.23 -1.74
CA VAL A 387 -18.59 -11.92 -0.70
C VAL A 387 -19.05 -10.49 -0.95
N ASP A 388 -20.26 -10.36 -1.47
CA ASP A 388 -20.90 -9.06 -1.60
C ASP A 388 -21.40 -8.60 -0.22
N VAL A 389 -20.69 -7.65 0.39
CA VAL A 389 -21.04 -7.15 1.73
C VAL A 389 -22.28 -6.26 1.69
N PHE A 390 -22.76 -5.84 0.52
CA PHE A 390 -24.07 -5.23 0.36
C PHE A 390 -25.21 -6.25 0.46
N GLY A 391 -24.90 -7.54 0.37
CA GLY A 391 -25.82 -8.65 0.64
C GLY A 391 -26.59 -9.17 -0.57
N ARG A 392 -26.28 -8.76 -1.80
CA ARG A 392 -26.91 -9.34 -3.00
C ARG A 392 -26.31 -10.72 -3.22
N GLY A 393 -27.13 -11.78 -3.21
CA GLY A 393 -26.69 -13.15 -3.47
C GLY A 393 -25.70 -13.75 -2.45
N CYS A 394 -25.32 -13.00 -1.41
CA CYS A 394 -24.29 -13.39 -0.46
C CYS A 394 -24.75 -14.52 0.46
N PHE A 395 -23.92 -15.55 0.59
CA PHE A 395 -24.09 -16.60 1.61
C PHE A 395 -24.21 -15.97 3.02
N GLY A 396 -25.31 -16.23 3.72
CA GLY A 396 -25.58 -15.62 5.02
C GLY A 396 -26.12 -14.17 5.02
N GLY A 397 -26.35 -13.56 3.85
CA GLY A 397 -27.11 -12.31 3.69
C GLY A 397 -26.31 -10.99 3.76
N GLY A 398 -24.98 -11.03 3.71
CA GLY A 398 -24.11 -9.84 3.66
C GLY A 398 -24.12 -8.96 4.92
N GLY A 399 -23.70 -7.70 4.79
CA GLY A 399 -23.58 -6.74 5.90
C GLY A 399 -22.77 -7.29 7.07
N TYR A 400 -23.28 -7.13 8.30
CA TYR A 400 -22.66 -7.73 9.50
C TYR A 400 -22.69 -9.27 9.52
N ASN A 401 -23.53 -9.90 8.70
CA ASN A 401 -23.57 -11.35 8.54
C ASN A 401 -22.57 -11.86 7.50
N SER A 402 -21.83 -10.99 6.81
CA SER A 402 -20.75 -11.42 5.91
C SER A 402 -19.76 -12.35 6.62
N LYS A 403 -19.59 -12.21 7.95
CA LYS A 403 -18.80 -13.13 8.79
C LYS A 403 -19.20 -14.61 8.66
N VAL A 404 -20.45 -14.90 8.30
CA VAL A 404 -20.94 -16.26 8.05
C VAL A 404 -20.36 -16.80 6.75
N ALA A 405 -20.38 -16.02 5.66
CA ALA A 405 -19.68 -16.34 4.42
C ALA A 405 -18.17 -16.51 4.66
N PHE A 406 -17.53 -15.57 5.37
CA PHE A 406 -16.11 -15.69 5.75
C PHE A 406 -15.86 -17.02 6.47
N LYS A 407 -16.69 -17.37 7.46
CA LYS A 407 -16.53 -18.61 8.19
C LYS A 407 -16.65 -19.84 7.28
N ALA A 408 -17.70 -19.91 6.45
CA ALA A 408 -17.92 -21.03 5.54
C ALA A 408 -16.76 -21.24 4.57
N ILE A 409 -16.27 -20.17 3.92
CA ILE A 409 -15.14 -20.30 2.99
C ILE A 409 -13.87 -20.75 3.73
N ARG A 410 -13.70 -20.33 4.99
CA ARG A 410 -12.54 -20.70 5.81
C ARG A 410 -12.60 -22.11 6.41
N GLU A 411 -13.79 -22.69 6.54
CA GLU A 411 -14.00 -24.02 7.12
C GLU A 411 -14.05 -25.11 6.03
N GLU A 412 -14.72 -24.86 4.91
CA GLU A 412 -14.79 -25.79 3.76
C GLU A 412 -13.46 -25.93 3.03
N SER A 413 -12.71 -24.83 2.99
CA SER A 413 -11.31 -24.86 2.61
C SER A 413 -10.52 -25.17 3.88
N TYR A 414 -9.92 -26.34 4.03
CA TYR A 414 -8.89 -26.58 5.07
C TYR A 414 -7.70 -25.59 4.97
N GLN A 415 -7.74 -24.65 4.03
CA GLN A 415 -6.90 -23.48 3.87
C GLN A 415 -7.80 -22.28 3.46
N ARG A 416 -8.14 -21.45 4.44
CA ARG A 416 -8.82 -20.13 4.44
C ARG A 416 -8.70 -19.26 3.15
N HIS A 417 -9.75 -18.83 2.46
CA HIS A 417 -9.66 -17.73 1.43
C HIS A 417 -10.89 -16.84 1.54
N CYS A 418 -10.77 -15.52 1.51
CA CYS A 418 -11.98 -14.68 1.54
C CYS A 418 -11.78 -13.32 0.87
N LEU A 419 -12.82 -12.81 0.22
CA LEU A 419 -12.82 -11.48 -0.35
C LEU A 419 -13.91 -10.59 0.26
N LEU A 420 -13.73 -9.26 0.25
CA LEU A 420 -14.74 -8.25 0.61
C LEU A 420 -15.08 -7.37 -0.61
N GLN A 421 -16.35 -7.27 -1.02
CA GLN A 421 -16.85 -6.21 -1.92
C GLN A 421 -17.78 -5.28 -1.13
N GLY A 422 -17.44 -3.99 -0.99
CA GLY A 422 -18.33 -2.94 -0.48
C GLY A 422 -17.91 -2.19 0.81
N GLY A 423 -18.50 -1.00 1.02
CA GLY A 423 -18.04 0.04 1.95
C GLY A 423 -18.28 -0.14 3.47
N SER A 424 -17.56 0.69 4.25
CA SER A 424 -17.62 1.01 5.70
C SER A 424 -18.01 -0.06 6.73
N TRP A 425 -17.22 -1.12 6.94
CA TRP A 425 -17.37 -1.95 8.17
C TRP A 425 -16.05 -2.38 8.81
N ARG A 426 -16.00 -2.29 10.15
CA ARG A 426 -14.81 -2.58 10.97
C ARG A 426 -14.54 -4.09 10.99
N LEU A 427 -13.40 -4.51 10.44
CA LEU A 427 -12.88 -5.89 10.47
C LEU A 427 -12.46 -6.29 11.89
N LYS A 428 -13.42 -6.54 12.78
CA LYS A 428 -13.15 -6.84 14.19
C LYS A 428 -12.72 -8.28 14.48
N GLU A 429 -12.88 -9.22 13.54
CA GLU A 429 -12.76 -10.67 13.84
C GLU A 429 -11.92 -11.46 12.82
N LEU A 430 -10.82 -10.89 12.30
CA LEU A 430 -9.84 -11.67 11.54
C LEU A 430 -8.59 -11.90 12.40
N GLN A 431 -8.39 -13.14 12.85
CA GLN A 431 -7.33 -13.56 13.78
C GLN A 431 -5.97 -13.86 13.10
N ILE A 432 -5.73 -13.40 11.87
CA ILE A 432 -4.46 -13.60 11.18
C ILE A 432 -3.80 -12.25 11.09
N LEU A 433 -2.83 -11.97 11.97
CA LEU A 433 -2.05 -10.76 11.81
C LEU A 433 -1.04 -10.98 10.69
N LEU A 434 -1.16 -10.24 9.58
CA LEU A 434 -0.03 -10.02 8.70
C LEU A 434 0.91 -9.09 9.44
N GLN A 435 2.08 -9.59 9.85
CA GLN A 435 3.11 -8.70 10.36
C GLN A 435 3.76 -8.01 9.17
N PRO A 436 3.72 -6.66 9.09
CA PRO A 436 4.55 -5.98 8.12
C PRO A 436 6.01 -6.34 8.42
N ARG A 437 6.71 -6.91 7.43
CA ARG A 437 8.13 -7.27 7.53
C ARG A 437 8.95 -5.98 7.57
N GLN A 438 9.04 -5.38 8.74
CA GLN A 438 9.66 -4.06 8.91
C GLN A 438 11.15 -4.18 9.19
N LYS A 439 11.90 -3.22 8.63
CA LYS A 439 13.30 -2.96 8.97
C LYS A 439 13.34 -1.83 10.00
N ALA A 440 14.23 -1.93 10.98
CA ALA A 440 14.45 -0.85 11.93
C ALA A 440 15.00 0.40 11.22
N PRO A 441 14.66 1.62 11.68
CA PRO A 441 13.78 1.91 12.82
C PRO A 441 12.28 1.81 12.45
N PHE A 442 11.48 1.25 13.37
CA PHE A 442 10.02 1.30 13.28
C PHE A 442 9.50 2.55 13.99
N VAL A 443 8.64 3.32 13.31
CA VAL A 443 8.08 4.57 13.84
C VAL A 443 6.59 4.64 13.51
N THR A 444 5.78 5.02 14.49
CA THR A 444 4.37 5.37 14.29
C THR A 444 3.89 6.35 15.36
N SER A 445 3.08 7.32 14.96
CA SER A 445 2.25 8.14 15.85
C SER A 445 0.82 7.61 15.95
N THR A 446 0.52 6.49 15.28
CA THR A 446 -0.81 5.90 15.11
C THR A 446 -1.81 6.78 14.35
N CYS A 447 -1.34 7.84 13.68
CA CYS A 447 -2.18 8.68 12.83
C CYS A 447 -2.87 7.85 11.74
N ARG A 448 -4.19 7.98 11.61
CA ARG A 448 -4.98 7.25 10.60
C ARG A 448 -5.09 7.95 9.24
N GLY A 449 -4.40 9.08 9.08
CA GLY A 449 -4.46 9.90 7.86
C GLY A 449 -5.62 10.89 7.85
N TYR A 450 -6.23 11.18 9.00
CA TYR A 450 -7.30 12.18 9.14
C TYR A 450 -7.38 12.67 10.60
N GLY A 451 -7.99 13.84 10.81
CA GLY A 451 -8.22 14.41 12.14
C GLY A 451 -9.06 15.68 12.12
N LYS A 452 -9.59 16.05 13.29
CA LYS A 452 -10.24 17.37 13.49
C LYS A 452 -9.23 18.51 13.46
N THR A 453 -8.00 18.22 13.89
CA THR A 453 -6.83 19.08 13.86
C THR A 453 -5.62 18.27 13.37
N ALA A 454 -4.52 18.92 13.05
CA ALA A 454 -3.21 18.27 12.89
C ALA A 454 -2.23 18.82 13.92
N SER A 455 -1.46 17.95 14.56
CA SER A 455 -0.43 18.34 15.52
C SER A 455 0.97 17.88 15.09
N ILE A 456 1.99 18.64 15.50
CA ILE A 456 3.40 18.28 15.41
C ILE A 456 4.00 18.49 16.80
N ASP A 457 4.65 17.46 17.32
CA ASP A 457 5.22 17.41 18.68
C ASP A 457 4.24 17.88 19.78
N GLY A 458 2.96 17.52 19.64
CA GLY A 458 1.88 17.84 20.57
C GLY A 458 1.29 19.24 20.42
N LYS A 459 1.80 20.07 19.50
CA LYS A 459 1.26 21.41 19.21
C LYS A 459 0.42 21.38 17.95
N VAL A 460 -0.79 21.93 18.02
CA VAL A 460 -1.69 22.05 16.87
C VAL A 460 -1.08 22.99 15.82
N VAL A 461 -0.96 22.51 14.58
CA VAL A 461 -0.47 23.25 13.41
C VAL A 461 -1.53 23.46 12.34
N LEU A 462 -2.61 22.67 12.38
CA LEU A 462 -3.81 22.86 11.56
C LEU A 462 -5.03 22.74 12.47
N SER A 463 -5.84 23.80 12.56
CA SER A 463 -7.05 23.85 13.39
C SER A 463 -8.30 23.30 12.70
N GLU A 464 -8.23 23.08 11.39
CA GLU A 464 -9.35 22.64 10.57
C GLU A 464 -9.33 21.12 10.34
N PRO A 465 -10.51 20.49 10.14
CA PRO A 465 -10.61 19.08 9.79
C PRO A 465 -9.89 18.76 8.48
N TRP A 466 -9.24 17.61 8.43
CA TRP A 466 -8.47 17.19 7.26
C TRP A 466 -8.46 15.67 7.09
N THR A 467 -8.30 15.24 5.84
CA THR A 467 -8.03 13.86 5.44
C THR A 467 -6.96 13.84 4.36
N ASN A 468 -5.94 13.02 4.56
CA ASN A 468 -4.99 12.58 3.54
C ASN A 468 -4.47 11.19 3.92
N LEU A 469 -4.97 10.16 3.24
CA LEU A 469 -4.63 8.76 3.55
C LEU A 469 -3.15 8.42 3.30
N SER A 470 -2.42 9.21 2.49
CA SER A 470 -0.96 9.07 2.37
C SER A 470 -0.23 9.32 3.70
N ALA A 471 -0.84 10.05 4.64
CA ALA A 471 -0.30 10.29 5.98
C ALA A 471 -0.69 9.19 6.99
N GLN A 472 -1.35 8.13 6.55
CA GLN A 472 -1.70 7.02 7.43
C GLN A 472 -0.45 6.26 7.86
N GLN A 473 -0.39 5.95 9.15
CA GLN A 473 0.71 5.24 9.77
C GLN A 473 0.24 3.93 10.40
N TYR A 474 1.22 3.07 10.70
CA TYR A 474 0.99 1.77 11.27
C TYR A 474 0.07 1.81 12.50
N GLN A 475 -0.97 0.99 12.45
CA GLN A 475 -1.93 0.83 13.54
C GLN A 475 -1.57 -0.38 14.41
N PRO A 476 -1.94 -0.36 15.71
CA PRO A 476 -1.84 -1.53 16.56
C PRO A 476 -2.60 -2.73 16.00
N THR A 477 -2.04 -3.93 16.18
CA THR A 477 -2.53 -5.14 15.49
C THR A 477 -3.53 -5.97 16.31
N PHE A 478 -4.02 -5.47 17.45
CA PHE A 478 -4.70 -6.29 18.48
C PHE A 478 -6.15 -5.89 18.71
N ASN A 479 -6.93 -6.81 19.27
CA ASN A 479 -8.25 -6.53 19.84
C ASN A 479 -8.17 -6.32 21.37
N ASN A 480 -9.22 -5.79 21.99
CA ASN A 480 -9.24 -5.43 23.40
C ASN A 480 -8.95 -6.59 24.38
N THR A 481 -9.01 -7.85 23.92
CA THR A 481 -8.78 -9.02 24.79
C THR A 481 -7.30 -9.23 25.15
N PHE A 482 -6.36 -8.55 24.48
CA PHE A 482 -4.92 -8.69 24.72
C PHE A 482 -4.35 -7.75 25.80
N PHE A 483 -5.11 -6.76 26.27
CA PHE A 483 -4.58 -5.72 27.16
C PHE A 483 -4.60 -6.08 28.65
N ASN A 484 -5.36 -7.09 29.06
CA ASN A 484 -5.47 -7.52 30.47
C ASN A 484 -4.65 -8.78 30.74
N LEU A 485 -3.33 -8.66 30.71
CA LEU A 485 -2.39 -9.73 31.10
C LEU A 485 -1.96 -9.49 32.56
N GLY A 486 -2.49 -10.26 33.52
CA GLY A 486 -2.14 -10.13 34.95
C GLY A 486 -3.16 -10.70 35.93
N THR A 487 -2.93 -10.49 37.23
CA THR A 487 -3.87 -10.84 38.31
C THR A 487 -5.05 -9.84 38.36
N LYS A 488 -6.22 -10.28 38.86
CA LYS A 488 -7.42 -9.43 39.01
C LYS A 488 -7.22 -8.20 39.94
N GLY A 489 -6.10 -8.14 40.66
CA GLY A 489 -5.77 -7.11 41.65
C GLY A 489 -4.92 -5.94 41.12
N GLY A 490 -4.63 -5.90 39.82
CA GLY A 490 -3.69 -4.96 39.19
C GLY A 490 -4.30 -3.85 38.32
N LEU A 491 -3.62 -3.50 37.21
CA LEU A 491 -4.09 -2.64 36.13
C LEU A 491 -5.19 -3.34 35.35
N ILE A 492 -6.35 -2.69 35.23
CA ILE A 492 -7.48 -3.15 34.44
C ILE A 492 -7.67 -2.16 33.29
N ILE A 493 -7.33 -2.57 32.07
CA ILE A 493 -7.62 -1.79 30.85
C ILE A 493 -9.06 -2.09 30.45
N THR A 494 -9.90 -1.04 30.42
CA THR A 494 -11.32 -1.13 30.08
C THR A 494 -11.56 -0.94 28.59
N ALA A 495 -10.78 -0.07 27.93
CA ALA A 495 -10.85 0.12 26.49
C ALA A 495 -9.54 0.68 25.93
N VAL A 496 -9.27 0.32 24.67
CA VAL A 496 -8.25 0.96 23.83
C VAL A 496 -8.97 1.44 22.58
N GLU A 497 -8.97 2.75 22.37
CA GLU A 497 -9.75 3.41 21.33
C GLU A 497 -8.89 4.44 20.59
N TYR A 498 -9.23 4.72 19.34
CA TYR A 498 -8.63 5.83 18.62
C TYR A 498 -9.43 7.10 18.91
N THR A 499 -8.75 8.17 19.30
CA THR A 499 -9.35 9.50 19.49
C THR A 499 -8.73 10.52 18.54
N MET A 500 -9.52 11.53 18.17
CA MET A 500 -9.09 12.71 17.42
C MET A 500 -9.04 13.97 18.28
N ASP A 501 -9.26 13.85 19.59
CA ASP A 501 -9.30 15.01 20.48
C ASP A 501 -7.88 15.50 20.84
N GLU A 502 -6.90 14.60 20.81
CA GLU A 502 -5.48 14.90 21.00
C GLU A 502 -4.62 14.14 19.98
N ALA A 503 -3.45 14.68 19.65
CA ALA A 503 -2.46 14.02 18.82
C ALA A 503 -1.05 14.53 19.15
N TYR A 504 -0.06 13.64 19.21
CA TYR A 504 1.33 14.07 19.27
C TYR A 504 1.84 14.47 17.87
N ASN A 505 1.63 13.60 16.88
CA ASN A 505 1.94 13.87 15.48
C ASN A 505 0.78 13.36 14.59
N GLY A 506 0.24 14.22 13.71
CA GLY A 506 -0.90 13.90 12.86
C GLY A 506 -2.25 14.24 13.49
N GLY A 507 -3.29 13.45 13.19
CA GLY A 507 -4.69 13.81 13.46
C GLY A 507 -5.40 13.05 14.58
N GLY A 508 -4.68 12.17 15.29
CA GLY A 508 -5.22 11.45 16.43
C GLY A 508 -4.20 10.56 17.12
N CYS A 509 -4.62 9.91 18.20
CA CYS A 509 -3.79 9.02 19.01
C CYS A 509 -4.61 7.84 19.57
N GLN A 510 -3.92 6.91 20.25
CA GLN A 510 -4.57 5.85 21.00
C GLN A 510 -4.88 6.31 22.42
N LEU A 511 -6.16 6.26 22.79
CA LEU A 511 -6.65 6.47 24.13
C LEU A 511 -6.78 5.12 24.85
N ILE A 512 -6.01 4.94 25.91
CA ILE A 512 -6.11 3.76 26.79
C ILE A 512 -6.86 4.21 28.05
N THR A 513 -8.02 3.61 28.29
CA THR A 513 -8.80 3.84 29.51
C THR A 513 -8.75 2.61 30.40
N GLY A 514 -8.71 2.84 31.71
CA GLY A 514 -8.63 1.75 32.67
C GLY A 514 -8.71 2.24 34.10
N ARG A 515 -8.49 1.31 35.03
CA ARG A 515 -8.39 1.57 36.47
C ARG A 515 -7.16 0.87 37.02
N VAL A 516 -6.52 1.50 38.00
CA VAL A 516 -5.42 0.92 38.75
C VAL A 516 -5.93 0.62 40.15
N ASN A 517 -5.80 -0.62 40.61
CA ASN A 517 -6.06 -0.96 42.00
C ASN A 517 -4.83 -0.58 42.85
N SER A 518 -5.05 -0.20 44.11
CA SER A 518 -4.01 0.23 45.06
C SER A 518 -3.05 -0.88 45.52
N SER A 519 -3.10 -2.07 44.93
CA SER A 519 -2.18 -3.16 45.28
C SER A 519 -0.78 -2.88 44.72
N GLN A 520 0.25 -3.27 45.47
CA GLN A 520 1.66 -3.17 45.03
C GLN A 520 2.04 -4.24 43.98
N GLU A 521 1.07 -4.99 43.44
CA GLU A 521 1.34 -6.03 42.45
C GLU A 521 1.68 -5.40 41.09
N MET A 522 2.88 -5.72 40.58
CA MET A 522 3.33 -5.30 39.26
C MET A 522 2.40 -5.84 38.17
N SER A 523 1.66 -4.93 37.53
CA SER A 523 0.83 -5.26 36.38
C SER A 523 1.60 -4.98 35.10
N LYS A 524 1.65 -5.96 34.19
CA LYS A 524 2.34 -5.82 32.90
C LYS A 524 1.32 -5.81 31.78
N GLY A 525 0.96 -4.61 31.30
CA GLY A 525 0.31 -4.48 30.00
C GLY A 525 1.36 -4.65 28.90
N VAL A 526 1.20 -5.63 28.02
CA VAL A 526 2.04 -5.75 26.84
C VAL A 526 1.28 -5.15 25.66
N VAL A 527 1.69 -3.97 25.21
CA VAL A 527 1.36 -3.48 23.88
C VAL A 527 2.41 -4.10 22.95
N ARG A 528 2.01 -5.08 22.14
CA ARG A 528 2.91 -5.69 21.14
C ARG A 528 2.85 -4.94 19.82
#